data_AF-A0AAW3REA9-F1
#
_entry.id   AF-A0AAW3REA9-F1
#
_cell.length_a   1.000
_cell.length_b   1.000
_cell.length_c   1.000
_cell.angle_alpha   90.00
_cell.angle_beta   90.00
_cell.angle_gamma   90.00
#
_symmetry.space_group_name_H-M   'P 1'
#
loop_
_entity.id
_entity.type
_entity.pdbx_description
1 polymer ?
#
loop_
_entity_poly.entity_id
_entity_poly.type
_entity_poly.pdbx_seq_one_letter_code
_entity_poly.pdbx_strand_id
1 'polypeptide(L)'
;MTAINIAGGPQEFAEFKFGKRHAKLYFNDELNMKLADTRLSVGKHLHALDDQKKMTELDDKPVKEQRQFLNKLYKDLRGELSAFFDDQFGEGAGDELYRLTNKSTERMAAAFFMVVKEYDELRDQRDSYIDTYYKSRKATKKK
;
A
#
# COMPACT_ATOMS: atom_id res chain seq x y z
N MET A 1 7.28 -41.89 4.95
CA MET A 1 6.94 -40.60 5.60
C MET A 1 6.56 -39.60 4.52
N THR A 2 5.41 -38.95 4.61
CA THR A 2 5.01 -37.90 3.67
C THR A 2 5.56 -36.56 4.18
N ALA A 3 6.53 -35.98 3.47
CA ALA A 3 7.06 -34.66 3.79
C ALA A 3 5.97 -33.59 3.60
N ILE A 4 5.81 -32.70 4.57
CA ILE A 4 4.99 -31.50 4.42
C ILE A 4 5.95 -30.44 3.85
N ASN A 5 5.75 -30.03 2.61
CA ASN A 5 6.51 -28.93 2.04
C ASN A 5 5.93 -27.61 2.58
N ILE A 6 6.65 -27.01 3.53
CA ILE A 6 6.24 -25.75 4.18
C ILE A 6 6.80 -24.53 3.42
N ALA A 7 7.75 -24.72 2.50
CA ALA A 7 8.52 -23.64 1.86
C ALA A 7 8.43 -23.61 0.31
N GLY A 8 7.77 -24.58 -0.34
CA GLY A 8 7.48 -24.58 -1.78
C GLY A 8 6.05 -24.13 -2.08
N GLY A 9 5.63 -23.05 -1.42
CA GLY A 9 4.29 -22.48 -1.51
C GLY A 9 4.08 -21.54 -2.70
N PRO A 10 2.97 -20.79 -2.71
CA PRO A 10 2.69 -19.80 -3.74
C PRO A 10 3.67 -18.62 -3.70
N GLN A 11 3.62 -17.79 -4.74
CA GLN A 11 4.50 -16.63 -4.89
C GLN A 11 4.38 -15.66 -3.69
N GLU A 12 5.53 -15.29 -3.11
CA GLU A 12 5.60 -14.45 -1.89
C GLU A 12 5.99 -12.99 -2.18
N PHE A 13 6.16 -12.64 -3.45
CA PHE A 13 6.56 -11.29 -3.87
C PHE A 13 5.76 -10.82 -5.08
N ALA A 14 5.58 -9.51 -5.20
CA ALA A 14 5.12 -8.88 -6.44
C ALA A 14 6.22 -8.01 -7.02
N GLU A 15 6.21 -7.89 -8.35
CA GLU A 15 7.15 -7.03 -9.07
C GLU A 15 6.47 -5.72 -9.44
N PHE A 16 7.08 -4.60 -9.05
CA PHE A 16 6.57 -3.28 -9.34
C PHE A 16 7.59 -2.48 -10.14
N LYS A 17 7.11 -1.76 -11.15
CA LYS A 17 7.93 -0.94 -12.04
C LYS A 17 7.29 0.43 -12.27
N PHE A 18 8.10 1.48 -12.14
CA PHE A 18 7.76 2.83 -12.61
C PHE A 18 9.02 3.55 -13.06
N GLY A 19 8.93 4.31 -14.16
CA GLY A 19 10.12 4.91 -14.77
C GLY A 19 11.19 3.86 -15.06
N LYS A 20 12.40 4.08 -14.54
CA LYS A 20 13.52 3.13 -14.64
C LYS A 20 13.65 2.21 -13.42
N ARG A 21 12.84 2.41 -12.37
CA ARG A 21 12.90 1.64 -11.13
C ARG A 21 12.08 0.37 -11.25
N HIS A 22 12.62 -0.71 -10.70
CA HIS A 22 12.00 -2.03 -10.62
C HIS A 22 12.38 -2.64 -9.28
N ALA A 23 11.38 -3.09 -8.52
CA ALA A 23 11.61 -3.77 -7.25
C ALA A 23 10.71 -5.00 -7.14
N LYS A 24 11.24 -6.03 -6.47
CA LYS A 24 10.46 -7.15 -5.98
C LYS A 24 10.14 -6.86 -4.52
N LEU A 25 8.86 -6.69 -4.21
CA LEU A 25 8.41 -6.49 -2.84
C LEU A 25 7.99 -7.83 -2.27
N TYR A 26 8.72 -8.29 -1.26
CA TYR A 26 8.44 -9.54 -0.55
C TYR A 26 7.51 -9.24 0.61
N PHE A 27 6.33 -9.88 0.63
CA PHE A 27 5.27 -9.59 1.60
C PHE A 27 5.47 -10.31 2.95
N ASN A 28 6.58 -9.97 3.59
CA ASN A 28 6.95 -10.41 4.93
C ASN A 28 6.36 -9.48 6.02
N ASP A 29 6.53 -9.84 7.29
CA ASP A 29 5.96 -9.08 8.41
C ASP A 29 6.40 -7.61 8.44
N GLU A 30 7.62 -7.31 8.02
CA GLU A 30 8.17 -5.95 7.98
C GLU A 30 7.44 -5.09 6.92
N LEU A 31 7.35 -5.59 5.69
CA LEU A 31 6.60 -4.90 4.64
C LEU A 31 5.11 -4.80 4.99
N ASN A 32 4.53 -5.85 5.59
CA ASN A 32 3.13 -5.87 5.97
C ASN A 32 2.82 -4.81 7.03
N MET A 33 3.69 -4.66 8.03
CA MET A 33 3.58 -3.59 9.01
C MET A 33 3.71 -2.23 8.34
N LYS A 34 4.70 -2.06 7.46
CA LYS A 34 4.92 -0.80 6.74
C LYS A 34 3.71 -0.41 5.88
N LEU A 35 3.10 -1.36 5.19
CA LEU A 35 1.87 -1.16 4.42
C LEU A 35 0.70 -0.78 5.33
N ALA A 36 0.52 -1.46 6.46
CA ALA A 36 -0.55 -1.16 7.41
C ALA A 36 -0.42 0.24 8.00
N ASP A 37 0.77 0.61 8.48
CA ASP A 37 1.06 1.93 9.04
C ASP A 37 0.87 3.05 8.01
N THR A 38 1.43 2.86 6.80
CA THR A 38 1.28 3.83 5.71
C THR A 38 -0.20 3.97 5.31
N ARG A 39 -0.94 2.86 5.23
CA ARG A 39 -2.37 2.85 4.89
C ARG A 39 -3.20 3.60 5.93
N LEU A 40 -2.93 3.42 7.21
CA LEU A 40 -3.61 4.14 8.29
C LEU A 40 -3.36 5.65 8.19
N SER A 41 -2.11 6.05 7.96
CA SER A 41 -1.75 7.46 7.90
C SER A 41 -2.28 8.16 6.66
N VAL A 42 -2.07 7.57 5.47
CA VAL A 42 -2.62 8.04 4.20
C VAL A 42 -4.14 8.12 4.25
N GLY A 43 -4.80 7.07 4.79
CA GLY A 43 -6.25 7.04 4.95
C GLY A 43 -6.78 8.17 5.84
N LYS A 44 -6.06 8.54 6.90
CA LYS A 44 -6.42 9.66 7.77
C LYS A 44 -6.33 11.01 7.06
N HIS A 45 -5.29 11.22 6.24
CA HIS A 45 -5.16 12.46 5.45
C HIS A 45 -6.23 12.56 4.37
N LEU A 46 -6.50 11.46 3.65
CA LEU A 46 -7.55 11.42 2.63
C LEU A 46 -8.93 11.65 3.24
N HIS A 47 -9.25 10.99 4.36
CA HIS A 47 -10.49 11.26 5.08
C HIS A 47 -10.58 12.72 5.51
N ALA A 48 -9.47 13.35 5.95
CA ALA A 48 -9.50 14.76 6.33
C ALA A 48 -9.74 15.70 5.13
N LEU A 49 -9.39 15.29 3.91
CA LEU A 49 -9.71 16.00 2.67
C LEU A 49 -11.18 15.82 2.26
N ASP A 50 -11.77 14.66 2.53
CA ASP A 50 -13.17 14.35 2.18
C ASP A 50 -14.18 14.68 3.30
N ASP A 51 -13.71 15.09 4.48
CA ASP A 51 -14.54 15.40 5.64
C ASP A 51 -15.32 16.70 5.43
N GLN A 52 -16.55 16.54 4.92
CA GLN A 52 -17.45 17.65 4.63
C GLN A 52 -17.71 18.56 5.84
N LYS A 53 -17.75 18.03 7.07
CA LYS A 53 -17.96 18.85 8.27
C LYS A 53 -16.78 19.76 8.52
N LYS A 54 -15.55 19.23 8.43
CA LYS A 54 -14.33 20.04 8.56
C LYS A 54 -14.21 21.08 7.45
N MET A 55 -14.64 20.75 6.24
CA MET A 55 -14.64 21.72 5.13
C MET A 55 -15.62 22.86 5.40
N THR A 56 -16.81 22.57 5.92
CA THR A 56 -17.76 23.62 6.35
C THR A 56 -17.21 24.47 7.50
N GLU A 57 -16.52 23.88 8.49
CA GLU A 57 -15.85 24.65 9.56
C GLU A 57 -14.71 25.55 9.04
N LEU A 58 -14.14 25.22 7.88
CA LEU A 58 -13.13 26.03 7.22
C LEU A 58 -13.72 27.18 6.42
N ASP A 59 -14.97 27.08 5.94
CA ASP A 59 -15.64 28.13 5.16
C ASP A 59 -15.74 29.45 5.93
N ASP A 60 -15.89 29.38 7.25
CA ASP A 60 -15.92 30.55 8.14
C ASP A 60 -14.54 31.20 8.35
N LYS A 61 -13.46 30.56 7.92
CA LYS A 61 -12.09 31.07 8.07
C LYS A 61 -11.63 31.89 6.87
N PRO A 62 -10.65 32.78 7.05
CA PRO A 62 -10.02 33.48 5.93
C PRO A 62 -9.44 32.49 4.90
N VAL A 63 -9.59 32.80 3.61
CA VAL A 63 -9.07 31.99 2.49
C VAL A 63 -7.60 31.61 2.65
N LYS A 64 -6.78 32.47 3.27
CA LYS A 64 -5.37 32.18 3.57
C LYS A 64 -5.22 30.98 4.50
N GLU A 65 -6.04 30.89 5.54
CA GLU A 65 -6.01 29.79 6.51
C GLU A 65 -6.55 28.49 5.90
N GLN A 66 -7.60 28.58 5.09
CA GLN A 66 -8.12 27.44 4.32
C GLN A 66 -7.03 26.85 3.40
N ARG A 67 -6.34 27.72 2.64
CA ARG A 67 -5.22 27.29 1.78
C ARG A 67 -4.07 26.69 2.58
N GLN A 68 -3.73 27.26 3.73
CA GLN A 68 -2.68 26.71 4.59
C GLN A 68 -3.04 25.30 5.09
N PHE A 69 -4.29 25.08 5.48
CA PHE A 69 -4.79 23.77 5.88
C PHE A 69 -4.66 22.73 4.75
N LEU A 70 -5.18 23.05 3.56
CA LEU A 70 -5.10 22.15 2.40
C LEU A 70 -3.65 21.87 2.00
N ASN A 71 -2.81 22.92 1.92
CA ASN A 71 -1.40 22.76 1.59
C ASN A 71 -0.67 21.86 2.59
N LYS A 72 -1.01 21.96 3.88
CA LYS A 72 -0.44 21.09 4.90
C LYS A 72 -0.86 19.64 4.69
N LEU A 73 -2.15 19.37 4.50
CA LEU A 73 -2.63 18.00 4.25
C LEU A 73 -1.96 17.37 3.03
N TYR A 74 -1.90 18.07 1.90
CA TYR A 74 -1.24 17.56 0.69
C TYR A 74 0.27 17.36 0.88
N LYS A 75 0.92 18.23 1.65
CA LYS A 75 2.36 18.11 1.95
C LYS A 75 2.62 16.89 2.83
N ASP A 76 1.83 16.71 3.89
CA ASP A 76 1.97 15.59 4.84
C ASP A 76 1.70 14.26 4.11
N LEU A 77 0.59 14.19 3.37
CA LEU A 77 0.25 13.04 2.53
C LEU A 77 1.36 12.70 1.52
N ARG A 78 1.91 13.70 0.81
CA ARG A 78 3.01 13.49 -0.13
C ARG A 78 4.26 12.99 0.59
N GLY A 79 4.57 13.54 1.76
CA GLY A 79 5.73 13.14 2.55
C GLY A 79 5.69 11.67 2.93
N GLU A 80 4.54 11.19 3.42
CA GLU A 80 4.35 9.78 3.79
C GLU A 80 4.46 8.85 2.59
N LEU A 81 3.80 9.18 1.48
CA LEU A 81 3.88 8.40 0.26
C LEU A 81 5.32 8.37 -0.27
N SER A 82 6.00 9.51 -0.27
CA SER A 82 7.39 9.60 -0.75
C SER A 82 8.31 8.74 0.11
N ALA A 83 8.18 8.81 1.44
CA ALA A 83 8.96 7.99 2.36
C ALA A 83 8.73 6.49 2.15
N PHE A 84 7.48 6.07 1.89
CA PHE A 84 7.19 4.68 1.54
C PHE A 84 7.89 4.27 0.25
N PHE A 85 7.76 5.05 -0.83
CA PHE A 85 8.38 4.69 -2.10
C PHE A 85 9.92 4.76 -2.06
N ASP A 86 10.50 5.70 -1.32
CA ASP A 86 11.95 5.79 -1.12
C ASP A 86 12.51 4.58 -0.37
N ASP A 87 11.80 4.11 0.65
CA ASP A 87 12.16 2.93 1.43
C ASP A 87 12.10 1.65 0.59
N GLN A 88 11.08 1.51 -0.25
CA GLN A 88 10.80 0.28 -1.00
C GLN A 88 11.46 0.21 -2.38
N PHE A 89 11.78 1.36 -2.99
CA PHE A 89 12.32 1.45 -4.35
C PHE A 89 13.64 2.24 -4.42
N GLY A 90 14.21 2.57 -3.26
CA GLY A 90 15.46 3.30 -3.10
C GLY A 90 15.28 4.82 -3.10
N GLU A 91 16.23 5.52 -2.51
CA GLU A 91 16.22 6.98 -2.32
C GLU A 91 15.84 7.75 -3.61
N GLY A 92 14.95 8.73 -3.47
CA GLY A 92 14.44 9.58 -4.55
C GLY A 92 13.37 8.95 -5.44
N ALA A 93 12.91 7.74 -5.12
CA ALA A 93 11.79 7.07 -5.77
C ALA A 93 10.47 7.82 -5.58
N GLY A 94 10.21 8.34 -4.39
CA GLY A 94 9.02 9.14 -4.07
C GLY A 94 8.94 10.39 -4.93
N ASP A 95 10.04 11.14 -5.02
CA ASP A 95 10.15 12.34 -5.85
C ASP A 95 10.04 12.02 -7.35
N GLU A 96 10.64 10.91 -7.80
CA GLU A 96 10.51 10.46 -9.18
C GLU A 96 9.07 10.10 -9.52
N LEU A 97 8.41 9.31 -8.67
CA LEU A 97 7.01 8.94 -8.84
C LEU A 97 6.12 10.19 -8.85
N TYR A 98 6.34 11.14 -7.93
CA TYR A 98 5.61 12.40 -7.90
C TYR A 98 5.74 13.18 -9.21
N ARG A 99 6.95 13.22 -9.81
CA ARG A 99 7.14 13.85 -11.13
C ARG A 99 6.42 13.08 -12.24
N LEU A 100 6.51 11.75 -12.26
CA LEU A 100 5.86 10.90 -13.25
C LEU A 100 4.34 10.97 -13.18
N THR A 101 3.77 11.20 -11.99
CA THR A 101 2.33 11.42 -11.79
C THR A 101 1.90 12.87 -12.06
N ASN A 102 2.73 13.68 -12.71
CA ASN A 102 2.50 15.10 -12.97
C ASN A 102 2.24 15.91 -11.70
N LYS A 103 3.01 15.64 -10.65
CA LYS A 103 2.93 16.29 -9.33
C LYS A 103 1.56 16.12 -8.65
N SER A 104 0.89 15.00 -8.93
CA SER A 104 -0.38 14.64 -8.28
C SER A 104 -0.12 13.67 -7.11
N THR A 105 -0.38 14.15 -5.89
CA THR A 105 -0.31 13.35 -4.67
C THR A 105 -1.41 12.27 -4.64
N GLU A 106 -2.59 12.56 -5.19
CA GLU A 106 -3.68 11.59 -5.32
C GLU A 106 -3.28 10.40 -6.19
N ARG A 107 -2.58 10.64 -7.31
CA ARG A 107 -2.07 9.56 -8.16
C ARG A 107 -0.97 8.76 -7.48
N MET A 108 -0.15 9.39 -6.62
CA MET A 108 0.78 8.65 -5.76
C MET A 108 0.04 7.77 -4.76
N ALA A 109 -1.04 8.27 -4.15
CA ALA A 109 -1.87 7.49 -3.24
C ALA A 109 -2.50 6.30 -3.96
N ALA A 110 -3.00 6.50 -5.18
CA ALA A 110 -3.52 5.41 -6.02
C ALA A 110 -2.43 4.35 -6.30
N ALA A 111 -1.20 4.75 -6.61
CA ALA A 111 -0.08 3.81 -6.80
C ALA A 111 0.21 3.03 -5.52
N PHE A 112 0.18 3.67 -4.35
CA PHE A 112 0.32 2.99 -3.07
C PHE A 112 -0.80 1.97 -2.85
N PHE A 113 -2.06 2.33 -3.10
CA PHE A 113 -3.18 1.40 -2.96
C PHE A 113 -3.16 0.25 -3.98
N MET A 114 -2.53 0.42 -5.15
CA MET A 114 -2.26 -0.70 -6.05
C MET A 114 -1.28 -1.71 -5.42
N VAL A 115 -0.23 -1.25 -4.72
CA VAL A 115 0.68 -2.14 -3.98
C VAL A 115 -0.07 -2.89 -2.89
N VAL A 116 -0.92 -2.19 -2.13
CA VAL A 116 -1.75 -2.80 -1.07
C VAL A 116 -2.72 -3.84 -1.66
N LYS A 117 -3.33 -3.57 -2.80
CA LYS A 117 -4.25 -4.50 -3.45
C LYS A 117 -3.54 -5.78 -3.89
N GLU A 118 -2.37 -5.65 -4.50
CA GLU A 118 -1.57 -6.80 -4.94
C GLU A 118 -1.14 -7.67 -3.75
N TYR A 119 -0.80 -7.04 -2.61
CA TYR A 119 -0.56 -7.75 -1.36
C TYR A 119 -1.75 -8.60 -0.93
N ASP A 120 -2.93 -7.98 -0.87
CA ASP A 120 -4.16 -8.65 -0.45
C ASP A 120 -4.48 -9.84 -1.38
N GLU A 121 -4.28 -9.68 -2.70
CA GLU A 121 -4.47 -10.76 -3.68
C GLU A 121 -3.48 -11.93 -3.50
N LEU A 122 -2.19 -11.66 -3.28
CA LEU A 122 -1.20 -12.71 -3.02
C LEU A 122 -1.47 -13.44 -1.71
N ARG A 123 -1.94 -12.72 -0.70
CA ARG A 123 -2.36 -13.31 0.58
C ARG A 123 -3.54 -14.25 0.39
N ASP A 124 -4.56 -13.86 -0.36
CA ASP A 124 -5.72 -14.69 -0.65
C ASP A 124 -5.34 -15.97 -1.44
N GLN A 125 -4.42 -15.84 -2.40
CA GLN A 125 -3.87 -16.99 -3.14
C GLN A 125 -3.13 -17.97 -2.21
N ARG A 126 -2.35 -17.44 -1.26
CA ARG A 126 -1.66 -18.25 -0.24
C ARG A 126 -2.63 -19.01 0.64
N ASP A 127 -3.62 -18.32 1.18
CA ASP A 127 -4.58 -18.92 2.10
C ASP A 127 -5.43 -19.98 1.36
N SER A 128 -5.76 -19.75 0.09
CA SER A 128 -6.45 -20.73 -0.79
C SER A 128 -5.62 -21.96 -1.11
N TYR A 129 -4.31 -21.80 -1.37
CA TYR A 129 -3.39 -22.93 -1.59
C TYR A 129 -3.30 -23.82 -0.35
N ILE A 130 -3.14 -23.19 0.82
CA ILE A 130 -3.07 -23.88 2.11
C ILE A 130 -4.35 -24.70 2.35
N ASP A 131 -5.52 -24.10 2.19
CA ASP A 131 -6.81 -24.77 2.39
C ASP A 131 -6.99 -25.97 1.44
N THR A 132 -6.65 -25.81 0.16
CA THR A 132 -6.72 -26.89 -0.84
C THR A 132 -5.78 -28.05 -0.51
N TYR A 133 -4.54 -27.75 -0.10
CA TYR A 133 -3.58 -28.77 0.30
C TYR A 133 -4.04 -29.54 1.56
N TYR A 134 -4.58 -28.83 2.56
CA TYR A 134 -5.13 -29.47 3.76
C TYR A 134 -6.38 -30.32 3.47
N LYS A 135 -7.30 -29.83 2.63
CA LYS A 135 -8.53 -30.56 2.25
C LYS A 135 -8.22 -31.82 1.44
N SER A 136 -7.36 -31.73 0.43
CA SER A 136 -6.95 -32.88 -0.40
C SER A 136 -6.28 -33.99 0.43
N ARG A 137 -5.47 -33.62 1.42
CA ARG A 137 -4.85 -34.55 2.37
C ARG A 137 -5.85 -35.24 3.31
N LYS A 138 -6.90 -34.55 3.76
CA LYS A 138 -7.98 -35.17 4.56
C LYS A 138 -8.80 -36.17 3.73
N ALA A 139 -9.01 -35.89 2.44
CA ALA A 139 -9.75 -36.78 1.53
C ALA A 139 -8.97 -38.09 1.25
N THR A 140 -7.65 -38.02 1.11
CA THR A 140 -6.79 -39.21 0.90
C THR A 140 -6.60 -40.05 2.17
N LYS A 141 -6.71 -39.48 3.37
CA LYS A 141 -6.67 -40.23 4.64
C LYS A 141 -7.95 -41.01 4.96
N LYS A 142 -9.05 -40.77 4.24
CA LYS A 142 -10.35 -41.44 4.44
C LYS A 142 -10.57 -42.65 3.51
N LYS A 143 -9.61 -42.97 2.62
CA LYS A 143 -9.57 -44.19 1.83
C LYS A 143 -8.53 -45.13 2.41
#